data_AF-A0A9W4GDY0-F1
#
_entry.id   AF-A0A9W4GDY0-F1
#
_cell.length_a   1.000
_cell.length_b   1.000
_cell.length_c   1.000
_cell.angle_alpha   90.00
_cell.angle_beta   90.00
_cell.angle_gamma   90.00
#
_symmetry.space_group_name_H-M   'P 1'
#
loop_
_entity.id
_entity.type
_entity.pdbx_description
1 polymer ?
#
loop_
_entity_poly.entity_id
_entity_poly.type
_entity_poly.pdbx_seq_one_letter_code
_entity_poly.pdbx_strand_id
1 'polypeptide(L)'
;MRTSTLLSCLITWLVSVVSMVKCHDNYKCNHGAIISAEQITNTLTPPGIKTNNLGLLLINNERRPVYWREISVAPEYLAINGETLSYRAVFYDGGILLDILEIEHSEPEKQITKCIKFEGDKVASGGLPSDLGNI
;
A
#
# COMPACT_ATOMS: atom_id res chain seq x y z
N MET A 1 14.88 59.29 -20.38
CA MET A 1 13.50 59.02 -20.87
C MET A 1 13.44 57.53 -21.16
N ARG A 2 12.88 56.72 -20.24
CA ARG A 2 11.56 56.02 -20.36
C ARG A 2 11.52 55.12 -21.62
N THR A 3 11.21 53.82 -21.63
CA THR A 3 10.46 52.92 -20.72
C THR A 3 10.41 51.52 -21.37
N SER A 4 10.39 50.44 -20.55
CA SER A 4 9.56 49.21 -20.69
C SER A 4 9.78 48.27 -21.91
N THR A 5 9.65 46.94 -21.87
CA THR A 5 9.13 45.98 -20.88
C THR A 5 9.55 44.56 -21.31
N LEU A 6 9.94 43.75 -20.32
CA LEU A 6 9.75 42.30 -20.19
C LEU A 6 8.81 41.64 -21.23
N LEU A 7 9.36 40.82 -22.13
CA LEU A 7 8.56 39.82 -22.86
C LEU A 7 9.45 38.69 -23.43
N SER A 8 9.80 37.71 -22.59
CA SER A 8 9.82 36.28 -22.99
C SER A 8 10.09 35.39 -21.78
N CYS A 9 9.16 35.41 -20.82
CA CYS A 9 8.98 34.33 -19.84
C CYS A 9 8.00 33.28 -20.38
N LEU A 10 8.02 33.00 -21.69
CA LEU A 10 7.03 32.13 -22.30
C LEU A 10 7.68 30.86 -22.85
N ILE A 11 7.51 29.82 -22.04
CA ILE A 11 7.17 28.47 -22.51
C ILE A 11 8.36 27.70 -23.10
N THR A 12 9.27 27.32 -22.20
CA THR A 12 9.86 25.98 -22.26
C THR A 12 9.55 25.26 -20.94
N TRP A 13 8.26 25.22 -20.60
CA TRP A 13 7.72 24.08 -19.86
C TRP A 13 7.71 22.91 -20.83
N LEU A 14 8.92 22.42 -21.11
CA LEU A 14 9.15 21.20 -21.85
C LEU A 14 8.65 20.08 -20.94
N VAL A 15 7.35 19.84 -21.07
CA VAL A 15 6.62 18.60 -20.84
C VAL A 15 7.48 17.58 -20.11
N SER A 16 7.56 17.73 -18.79
CA SER A 16 7.84 16.60 -17.91
C SER A 16 6.65 15.66 -18.11
N VAL A 17 6.74 14.82 -19.14
CA VAL A 17 6.00 13.57 -19.21
C VAL A 17 6.54 12.77 -18.04
N VAL A 18 6.03 13.10 -16.85
CA VAL A 18 6.13 12.26 -15.68
C VAL A 18 5.31 11.05 -16.07
N SER A 19 5.99 10.07 -16.65
CA SER A 19 5.48 8.73 -16.79
C SER A 19 4.82 8.40 -15.45
N MET A 20 3.49 8.27 -15.45
CA MET A 20 2.74 7.64 -14.39
C MET A 20 3.17 6.18 -14.35
N VAL A 21 4.42 5.93 -13.94
CA VAL A 21 4.77 4.68 -13.30
C VAL A 21 3.86 4.67 -12.09
N LYS A 22 2.93 3.72 -12.05
CA LYS A 22 2.23 3.39 -10.82
C LYS A 22 3.30 2.91 -9.85
N CYS A 23 4.06 3.83 -9.27
CA CYS A 23 4.95 3.57 -8.17
C CYS A 23 4.00 3.17 -7.04
N HIS A 24 3.80 1.88 -6.86
CA HIS A 24 3.30 1.42 -5.58
C HIS A 24 4.30 1.91 -4.54
N ASP A 25 3.77 2.48 -3.48
CA ASP A 25 4.59 2.94 -2.38
C ASP A 25 5.15 1.74 -1.61
N ASN A 26 6.25 1.95 -0.91
CA ASN A 26 6.75 0.93 0.01
C ASN A 26 5.96 0.98 1.31
N TYR A 27 5.86 -0.15 2.01
CA TYR A 27 5.15 -0.24 3.29
C TYR A 27 6.08 -0.75 4.36
N LYS A 28 6.08 -0.09 5.53
CA LYS A 28 6.84 -0.50 6.71
C LYS A 28 5.88 -1.09 7.72
N CYS A 29 6.10 -2.34 8.08
CA CYS A 29 5.30 -3.05 9.08
C CYS A 29 5.92 -2.94 10.47
N ASN A 30 5.16 -3.31 11.51
CA ASN A 30 5.52 -3.08 12.90
C ASN A 30 6.80 -3.83 13.29
N HIS A 31 6.95 -5.06 12.81
CA HIS A 31 8.15 -5.87 13.05
C HIS A 31 9.32 -5.57 12.09
N GLY A 32 9.28 -4.41 11.42
CA GLY A 32 10.40 -3.90 10.63
C GLY A 32 10.46 -4.42 9.19
N ALA A 33 9.55 -5.31 8.79
CA ALA A 33 9.44 -5.75 7.42
C ALA A 33 9.16 -4.56 6.49
N ILE A 34 9.93 -4.46 5.41
CA ILE A 34 9.70 -3.50 4.34
C ILE A 34 9.12 -4.28 3.16
N ILE A 35 7.89 -3.94 2.79
CA ILE A 35 7.21 -4.49 1.63
C ILE A 35 7.38 -3.52 0.48
N SER A 36 8.09 -3.97 -0.55
CA SER A 36 8.38 -3.13 -1.71
C SER A 36 7.20 -3.04 -2.69
N ALA A 37 7.19 -1.96 -3.47
CA ALA A 37 6.32 -1.78 -4.62
C ALA A 37 6.28 -3.01 -5.55
N GLU A 38 7.45 -3.62 -5.77
CA GLU A 38 7.63 -4.79 -6.63
C GLU A 38 6.95 -6.03 -6.03
N GLN A 39 7.15 -6.28 -4.73
CA GLN A 39 6.49 -7.39 -4.03
C GLN A 39 4.97 -7.25 -4.08
N ILE A 40 4.45 -6.04 -3.91
CA ILE A 40 3.02 -5.74 -4.03
C ILE A 40 2.55 -6.04 -5.45
N THR A 41 3.24 -5.51 -6.46
CA THR A 41 2.89 -5.72 -7.87
C THR A 41 2.86 -7.21 -8.24
N ASN A 42 3.88 -7.96 -7.81
CA ASN A 42 3.98 -9.40 -8.02
C ASN A 42 2.91 -10.19 -7.25
N THR A 43 2.49 -9.71 -6.08
CA THR A 43 1.40 -10.34 -5.31
C THR A 43 0.04 -10.13 -5.98
N LEU A 44 -0.17 -8.95 -6.58
CA LEU A 44 -1.44 -8.59 -7.22
C LEU A 44 -1.56 -9.09 -8.67
N THR A 45 -0.45 -9.45 -9.31
CA THR A 45 -0.39 -9.87 -10.73
C THR A 45 0.06 -11.33 -10.87
N PRO A 46 -0.60 -12.22 -11.64
CA PRO A 46 -1.89 -12.06 -12.29
C PRO A 46 -3.09 -12.40 -11.38
N PRO A 47 -4.32 -11.99 -11.76
CA PRO A 47 -5.55 -12.19 -10.98
C PRO A 47 -6.01 -13.66 -10.78
N GLY A 48 -5.26 -14.66 -11.25
CA GLY A 48 -5.66 -16.08 -11.23
C GLY A 48 -5.19 -16.93 -10.04
N ILE A 49 -4.36 -16.39 -9.14
CA ILE A 49 -3.91 -17.11 -7.93
C ILE A 49 -4.98 -17.01 -6.85
N LYS A 50 -5.24 -18.11 -6.12
CA LYS A 50 -6.21 -18.24 -5.01
C LYS A 50 -6.36 -16.93 -4.22
N THR A 51 -7.42 -16.19 -4.49
CA THR A 51 -7.80 -14.97 -3.76
C THR A 51 -8.76 -15.36 -2.65
N ASN A 52 -8.45 -15.00 -1.41
CA ASN A 52 -9.35 -15.20 -0.30
C ASN A 52 -10.33 -14.03 -0.22
N ASN A 53 -11.63 -14.31 -0.22
CA ASN A 53 -12.67 -13.28 -0.15
C ASN A 53 -12.88 -12.85 1.32
N LEU A 54 -12.81 -11.56 1.61
CA LEU A 54 -13.15 -10.97 2.92
C LEU A 54 -14.62 -10.56 3.02
N GLY A 55 -15.35 -10.55 1.90
CA GLY A 55 -16.72 -10.08 1.82
C GLY A 55 -16.83 -8.75 1.07
N LEU A 56 -17.87 -8.00 1.38
CA LEU A 56 -18.17 -6.72 0.74
C LEU A 56 -17.81 -5.57 1.70
N LEU A 57 -16.99 -4.62 1.25
CA LEU A 57 -16.74 -3.36 1.95
C LEU A 57 -17.33 -2.19 1.18
N LEU A 58 -17.72 -1.14 1.91
CA LEU A 58 -18.17 0.12 1.32
C LEU A 58 -16.94 0.95 0.91
N ILE A 59 -16.72 1.06 -0.40
CA ILE A 59 -15.58 1.79 -0.99
C ILE A 59 -16.15 2.77 -2.00
N ASN A 60 -15.87 4.07 -1.83
CA ASN A 60 -16.40 5.14 -2.69
C ASN A 60 -17.93 5.07 -2.87
N ASN A 61 -18.66 4.87 -1.77
CA ASN A 61 -20.13 4.72 -1.72
C ASN A 61 -20.70 3.50 -2.48
N GLU A 62 -19.88 2.54 -2.90
CA GLU A 62 -20.32 1.30 -3.53
C GLU A 62 -19.85 0.09 -2.71
N ARG A 63 -20.72 -0.92 -2.58
CA ARG A 63 -20.34 -2.19 -1.96
C ARG A 63 -19.52 -2.99 -2.97
N ARG A 64 -18.24 -3.18 -2.68
CA ARG A 64 -17.30 -3.88 -3.56
C ARG A 64 -16.72 -5.10 -2.86
N PRO A 65 -16.51 -6.21 -3.57
CA PRO A 65 -15.85 -7.36 -3.01
C PRO A 65 -14.38 -7.02 -2.71
N VAL A 66 -13.95 -7.46 -1.53
CA VAL A 66 -12.59 -7.25 -1.06
C VAL A 66 -11.93 -8.59 -0.88
N TYR A 67 -10.68 -8.65 -1.32
CA TYR A 67 -9.87 -9.85 -1.35
C TYR A 67 -8.60 -9.61 -0.57
N TRP A 68 -7.97 -10.70 -0.15
CA TRP A 68 -6.60 -10.67 0.33
C TRP A 68 -5.73 -11.75 -0.31
N ARG A 69 -4.43 -11.47 -0.36
CA ARG A 69 -3.36 -12.41 -0.72
C ARG A 69 -2.21 -12.28 0.24
N GLU A 70 -1.54 -13.38 0.53
CA GLU A 70 -0.30 -13.37 1.31
C GLU A 70 0.84 -12.82 0.45
N ILE A 71 1.68 -11.98 1.05
CA ILE A 71 2.85 -11.38 0.44
C ILE A 71 4.07 -12.21 0.86
N SER A 72 4.87 -12.61 -0.12
CA SER A 72 6.15 -13.26 0.17
C SER A 72 7.15 -12.22 0.67
N VAL A 73 7.64 -12.43 1.89
CA VAL A 73 8.69 -11.64 2.53
C VAL A 73 9.91 -12.52 2.80
N ALA A 74 11.03 -11.88 3.14
CA ALA A 74 12.23 -12.60 3.51
C ALA A 74 11.99 -13.42 4.81
N PRO A 75 12.57 -14.64 4.94
CA PRO A 75 12.26 -15.55 6.04
C PRO A 75 12.48 -14.97 7.45
N GLU A 76 13.43 -14.06 7.60
CA GLU A 76 13.71 -13.35 8.86
C GLU A 76 12.53 -12.54 9.39
N TYR A 77 11.57 -12.18 8.53
CA TYR A 77 10.37 -11.44 8.90
C TYR A 77 9.17 -12.34 9.21
N LEU A 78 9.28 -13.66 9.02
CA LEU A 78 8.20 -14.63 9.27
C LEU A 78 8.21 -15.15 10.72
N ALA A 79 9.31 -14.98 11.44
CA ALA A 79 9.41 -15.35 12.85
C ALA A 79 10.33 -14.39 13.60
N ILE A 80 9.78 -13.57 14.49
CA ILE A 80 10.52 -12.57 15.26
C ILE A 80 10.16 -12.74 16.74
N ASN A 81 11.17 -12.77 17.62
CA ASN A 81 11.00 -12.91 19.08
C ASN A 81 10.15 -14.13 19.52
N GLY A 82 10.07 -15.18 18.69
CA GLY A 82 9.25 -16.37 18.96
C GLY A 82 7.80 -16.28 18.46
N GLU A 83 7.40 -15.15 17.90
CA GLU A 83 6.09 -14.95 17.27
C GLU A 83 6.15 -15.33 15.79
N THR A 84 5.09 -15.98 15.29
CA THR A 84 4.96 -16.29 13.86
C THR A 84 4.19 -15.17 13.18
N LEU A 85 4.73 -14.63 12.08
CA LEU A 85 4.18 -13.48 11.37
C LEU A 85 3.78 -13.85 9.94
N SER A 86 2.72 -13.22 9.42
CA SER A 86 2.43 -13.22 7.99
C SER A 86 1.95 -11.86 7.50
N TYR A 87 2.14 -11.60 6.20
CA TYR A 87 1.87 -10.29 5.61
C TYR A 87 0.86 -10.45 4.48
N ARG A 88 -0.15 -9.58 4.43
CA ARG A 88 -1.25 -9.69 3.47
C ARG A 88 -1.48 -8.38 2.73
N ALA A 89 -1.64 -8.47 1.42
CA ALA A 89 -2.18 -7.40 0.59
C ALA A 89 -3.70 -7.53 0.57
N VAL A 90 -4.40 -6.48 0.97
CA VAL A 90 -5.86 -6.35 0.87
C VAL A 90 -6.17 -5.45 -0.31
N PHE A 91 -7.06 -5.88 -1.20
CA PHE A 91 -7.35 -5.19 -2.44
C PHE A 91 -8.79 -5.44 -2.91
N TYR A 92 -9.28 -4.59 -3.81
CA TYR A 92 -10.58 -4.78 -4.47
C TYR A 92 -10.41 -4.85 -5.99
N ASP A 93 -11.54 -4.96 -6.70
CA ASP A 93 -11.66 -5.09 -8.15
C ASP A 93 -10.54 -4.41 -8.95
N GLY A 94 -9.93 -5.17 -9.87
CA GLY A 94 -8.85 -4.68 -10.73
C GLY A 94 -7.46 -4.68 -10.06
N GLY A 95 -7.31 -5.29 -8.88
CA GLY A 95 -6.04 -5.35 -8.16
C GLY A 95 -5.68 -4.01 -7.52
N ILE A 96 -6.67 -3.21 -7.16
CA ILE A 96 -6.44 -1.92 -6.50
C ILE A 96 -6.18 -2.18 -5.03
N LEU A 97 -4.95 -1.91 -4.60
CA LEU A 97 -4.52 -2.07 -3.21
C LEU A 97 -5.30 -1.13 -2.28
N LEU A 98 -5.79 -1.67 -1.17
CA LEU A 98 -6.40 -0.93 -0.07
C LEU A 98 -5.40 -0.76 1.08
N ASP A 99 -4.84 -1.88 1.55
CA ASP A 99 -3.97 -1.91 2.73
C ASP A 99 -2.99 -3.08 2.66
N ILE A 100 -1.90 -2.96 3.40
CA ILE A 100 -0.99 -4.05 3.73
C ILE A 100 -1.12 -4.33 5.22
N LEU A 101 -1.36 -5.60 5.57
CA LEU A 101 -1.55 -6.05 6.95
C LEU A 101 -0.40 -6.96 7.37
N GLU A 102 0.11 -6.74 8.57
CA GLU A 102 0.95 -7.68 9.30
C GLU A 102 0.07 -8.44 10.31
N ILE A 103 0.24 -9.75 10.38
CA ILE A 103 -0.56 -10.64 11.22
C ILE A 103 0.37 -11.44 12.10
N GLU A 104 0.21 -11.27 13.40
CA GLU A 104 0.86 -12.06 14.43
C GLU A 104 -0.04 -13.24 14.80
N HIS A 105 0.50 -14.45 14.67
CA HIS A 105 -0.17 -15.69 15.02
C HIS A 105 0.31 -16.14 16.41
N SER A 106 0.04 -15.30 17.41
CA SER A 106 0.14 -15.68 18.81
C SER A 106 -1.17 -16.35 19.27
N GLU A 107 -1.06 -17.37 20.12
CA GLU A 107 -2.22 -17.95 20.80
C GLU A 107 -2.44 -17.18 22.12
N PRO A 108 -3.67 -16.79 22.48
CA PRO A 108 -4.96 -17.27 21.95
C PRO A 108 -5.59 -16.40 20.84
N GLU A 109 -5.02 -15.24 20.50
CA GLU A 109 -5.64 -14.27 19.61
C GLU A 109 -4.68 -13.74 18.54
N LYS A 110 -5.18 -13.63 17.31
CA LYS A 110 -4.43 -13.07 16.20
C LYS A 110 -4.44 -11.54 16.28
N GLN A 111 -3.26 -10.94 16.36
CA GLN A 111 -3.13 -9.49 16.24
C GLN A 111 -2.94 -9.11 14.78
N ILE A 112 -3.70 -8.11 14.32
CA ILE A 112 -3.64 -7.61 12.95
C ILE A 112 -3.24 -6.13 13.01
N THR A 113 -2.09 -5.80 12.42
CA THR A 113 -1.56 -4.44 12.41
C THR A 113 -1.44 -3.94 10.97
N LYS A 114 -1.88 -2.71 10.71
CA LYS A 114 -1.70 -2.08 9.39
C LYS A 114 -0.26 -1.62 9.21
N CYS A 115 0.36 -1.99 8.09
CA CYS A 115 1.65 -1.44 7.70
C CYS A 115 1.48 0.00 7.18
N ILE A 116 2.50 0.83 7.38
CA ILE A 116 2.45 2.25 7.08
C ILE A 116 3.13 2.51 5.73
N LYS A 117 2.42 3.22 4.85
CA LYS A 117 2.94 3.68 3.57
C LYS A 117 4.10 4.66 3.77
N PHE A 118 5.19 4.49 3.02
CA PHE A 118 6.32 5.42 3.05
C PHE A 118 6.94 5.62 1.66
N GLU A 119 7.40 6.85 1.40
CA GLU A 119 8.08 7.27 0.17
C GLU A 119 9.53 7.66 0.54
N GLY A 120 10.48 6.72 0.41
CA GLY A 120 11.85 6.94 0.87
C GLY A 120 11.91 7.36 2.35
N ASP A 121 12.95 8.05 2.80
CA ASP A 121 13.20 8.41 4.22
C ASP A 121 12.13 9.30 4.90
N LYS A 122 10.95 9.49 4.29
CA LYS A 122 9.84 10.24 4.87
C LYS A 122 8.61 9.34 5.00
N VAL A 123 8.30 9.01 6.25
CA VAL A 123 7.03 8.37 6.63
C VAL A 123 5.91 9.37 6.39
N ALA A 124 5.05 9.09 5.41
CA ALA A 124 3.85 9.89 5.19
C ALA A 124 2.82 9.50 6.26
N SER A 125 2.61 10.36 7.25
CA SER A 125 1.52 10.21 8.21
C SER A 125 0.18 10.48 7.52
N GLY A 126 -0.32 9.50 6.78
CA GLY A 126 -1.67 9.50 6.25
C GLY A 126 -2.64 9.04 7.35
N GLY A 127 -3.41 9.98 7.90
CA GLY A 127 -4.43 9.70 8.91
C GLY A 127 -5.48 8.70 8.41
N LEU A 128 -5.85 7.75 9.26
CA LEU A 128 -6.95 6.82 9.06
C LEU A 128 -8.28 7.57 8.85
N PRO A 129 -9.17 7.13 7.95
CA PRO A 129 -10.60 7.20 8.21
C PRO A 129 -10.94 6.23 9.37
N SER A 130 -11.61 6.76 10.38
CA SER A 130 -11.83 6.20 11.71
C SER A 130 -12.73 4.95 11.82
N ASP A 131 -13.02 4.24 10.73
CA ASP A 131 -14.09 3.21 10.70
C ASP A 131 -13.58 1.77 10.50
N LEU A 132 -12.54 1.37 11.23
CA LEU A 132 -12.13 -0.04 11.38
C LEU A 132 -11.98 -0.39 12.86
N GLY A 133 -13.01 -0.05 13.65
CA GLY A 133 -13.24 -0.61 14.96
C GLY A 133 -14.31 -1.69 14.86
N ASN A 134 -13.94 -2.91 15.25
CA ASN A 134 -14.76 -4.12 15.36
C ASN A 134 -15.05 -4.89 14.06
N ILE A 135 -14.15 -5.82 13.75
CA ILE A 135 -14.51 -7.14 13.18
C ILE A 135 -13.74 -8.19 13.99
#